data_AF-A0A738CRY4-F1
#
_entry.id   AF-A0A738CRY4-F1
#
_cell.length_a   1.000
_cell.length_b   1.000
_cell.length_c   1.000
_cell.angle_alpha   90.00
_cell.angle_beta   90.00
_cell.angle_gamma   90.00
#
_symmetry.space_group_name_H-M   'P 1'
#
loop_
_entity.id
_entity.type
_entity.pdbx_description
1 polymer ?
#
loop_
_entity_poly.entity_id
_entity_poly.type
_entity_poly.pdbx_seq_one_letter_code
_entity_poly.pdbx_strand_id
1 'polypeptide(L)'
;MRILFVGPPLYGLLYPVLSLAQAFRVNGHEVLIASGGKFAQKAAEAGLVVFDAAPGFDSEAGYRRQEALRKENKIGTKMGNFSFFSEEMTDPLV
;
A
#
# COMPACT_ATOMS: atom_id res chain seq x y z
N MET A 1 -22.37 -3.77 14.10
CA MET A 1 -21.26 -4.45 14.83
C MET A 1 -20.03 -3.56 14.84
N ARG A 2 -19.02 -3.86 15.65
CA ARG A 2 -17.72 -3.16 15.65
C ARG A 2 -16.72 -3.94 14.80
N ILE A 3 -16.13 -3.30 13.78
CA ILE A 3 -15.26 -3.96 12.81
C ILE A 3 -13.94 -3.19 12.70
N LEU A 4 -12.83 -3.91 12.86
CA LEU A 4 -11.48 -3.41 12.63
C LEU A 4 -10.95 -3.96 11.31
N PHE A 5 -10.63 -3.08 10.38
CA PHE A 5 -9.83 -3.43 9.19
C PHE A 5 -8.38 -3.06 9.44
N VAL A 6 -7.47 -4.00 9.22
CA VAL A 6 -6.03 -3.75 9.29
C VAL A 6 -5.46 -3.76 7.87
N GLY A 7 -4.99 -2.61 7.41
CA GLY A 7 -4.42 -2.44 6.09
C GLY A 7 -2.93 -2.08 6.20
N PRO A 8 -2.01 -2.90 5.63
CA PRO A 8 -0.61 -2.53 5.54
C PRO A 8 -0.43 -1.17 4.87
N PRO A 9 0.58 -0.36 5.26
CA PRO A 9 0.79 0.98 4.73
C PRO A 9 1.36 0.95 3.30
N LEU A 10 0.63 0.37 2.34
CA LEU A 10 1.01 0.22 0.94
C LEU A 10 -0.24 0.40 0.08
N TYR A 11 -0.13 1.13 -1.03
CA TYR A 11 -1.28 1.43 -1.90
C TYR A 11 -2.04 0.17 -2.33
N GLY A 12 -1.33 -0.83 -2.84
CA GLY A 12 -1.93 -2.06 -3.35
C GLY A 12 -2.62 -2.93 -2.29
N LEU A 13 -2.37 -2.67 -1.00
CA LEU A 13 -2.94 -3.46 0.09
C LEU A 13 -4.01 -2.69 0.86
N LEU A 14 -3.84 -1.37 1.04
CA LEU A 14 -4.82 -0.55 1.76
C LEU A 14 -6.02 -0.17 0.89
N TYR A 15 -5.81 0.22 -0.38
CA TYR A 15 -6.90 0.79 -1.19
C TYR A 15 -8.05 -0.21 -1.45
N PRO A 16 -7.79 -1.50 -1.73
CA PRO A 16 -8.87 -2.46 -1.95
C PRO A 16 -9.82 -2.62 -0.76
N VAL A 17 -9.33 -2.41 0.48
CA VAL A 17 -10.17 -2.58 1.67
C VAL A 17 -11.02 -1.34 2.00
N LEU A 18 -10.70 -0.16 1.46
CA LEU A 18 -11.43 1.07 1.77
C LEU A 18 -12.89 1.02 1.31
N SER A 19 -13.15 0.52 0.09
CA SER A 19 -14.52 0.39 -0.43
C SER A 19 -15.36 -0.59 0.40
N LEU A 20 -14.76 -1.70 0.83
CA LEU A 20 -15.42 -2.68 1.69
C LEU A 20 -15.73 -2.08 3.08
N ALA A 21 -14.77 -1.37 3.67
CA ALA A 21 -14.96 -0.67 4.94
C ALA A 21 -16.09 0.37 4.87
N GLN A 22 -16.18 1.12 3.76
CA GLN A 22 -17.29 2.05 3.53
C GLN A 22 -18.64 1.33 3.43
N ALA A 23 -18.71 0.18 2.76
CA ALA A 23 -19.94 -0.60 2.66
C ALA A 23 -20.45 -1.03 4.04
N PHE A 24 -19.56 -1.54 4.91
CA PHE A 24 -19.92 -1.86 6.30
C PHE A 24 -20.37 -0.62 7.08
N ARG A 25 -19.68 0.51 6.91
CA ARG A 25 -20.04 1.76 7.58
C ARG A 25 -21.44 2.23 7.18
N VAL A 26 -21.76 2.23 5.88
CA VAL A 26 -23.09 2.64 5.37
C VAL A 26 -24.19 1.66 5.78
N ASN A 27 -23.86 0.38 5.99
CA ASN A 27 -24.78 -0.62 6.51
C ASN A 27 -25.02 -0.48 8.04
N GLY A 28 -24.43 0.53 8.69
CA GLY A 28 -24.65 0.82 10.12
C GLY A 28 -23.67 0.12 11.06
N HIS A 29 -22.56 -0.41 10.55
CA HIS A 29 -21.48 -0.93 11.40
C HIS A 29 -20.56 0.20 11.87
N GLU A 30 -20.03 0.08 13.08
CA GLU A 30 -18.94 0.91 13.58
C GLU A 30 -17.64 0.36 12.98
N VAL A 31 -16.97 1.16 12.16
CA VAL A 31 -15.81 0.74 11.38
C VAL A 31 -14.59 1.59 11.77
N LEU A 32 -13.48 0.92 12.08
CA LEU A 32 -12.17 1.53 12.30
C LEU A 32 -11.17 0.92 11.31
N ILE A 33 -10.35 1.77 10.68
CA ILE A 33 -9.18 1.34 9.91
C ILE A 33 -7.94 1.49 10.78
N ALA A 34 -7.09 0.46 10.87
CA ALA A 34 -5.73 0.58 11.37
C ALA A 34 -4.74 0.48 10.21
N SER A 35 -3.85 1.47 10.10
CA SER A 35 -2.71 1.47 9.16
C SER A 35 -1.55 2.24 9.79
N GLY A 36 -0.50 2.54 9.02
CA GLY A 36 0.71 3.20 9.53
C GLY A 36 1.06 4.49 8.79
N GLY A 37 1.45 5.51 9.54
CA GLY A 37 2.02 6.76 9.03
C GLY A 37 1.13 7.43 7.99
N LYS A 38 1.71 7.83 6.85
CA LYS A 38 0.96 8.56 5.81
C LYS A 38 -0.25 7.79 5.26
N PHE A 39 -0.25 6.46 5.33
CA PHE A 39 -1.35 5.63 4.84
C PHE A 39 -2.55 5.64 5.80
N ALA A 40 -2.31 5.85 7.10
CA ALA A 40 -3.39 6.15 8.03
C ALA A 40 -4.09 7.47 7.64
N GLN A 41 -3.32 8.50 7.28
CA GLN A 41 -3.89 9.76 6.80
C GLN A 41 -4.65 9.60 5.49
N LYS A 42 -4.18 8.77 4.55
CA LYS A 42 -4.90 8.47 3.30
C LYS A 42 -6.25 7.78 3.54
N ALA A 43 -6.32 6.85 4.50
CA ALA A 43 -7.61 6.25 4.88
C ALA A 43 -8.56 7.29 5.52
N ALA A 44 -8.02 8.27 6.25
CA ALA A 44 -8.81 9.36 6.84
C ALA A 44 -9.34 10.32 5.75
N GLU A 45 -8.51 10.66 4.76
CA GLU A 45 -8.91 11.42 3.56
C GLU A 45 -10.03 10.71 2.77
N ALA A 46 -10.06 9.37 2.80
CA ALA A 46 -11.15 8.57 2.22
C ALA A 46 -12.45 8.59 3.06
N GLY A 47 -12.51 9.37 4.14
CA GLY A 47 -13.71 9.56 4.96
C GLY A 47 -13.99 8.42 5.95
N LEU A 48 -12.97 7.64 6.32
CA LEU A 48 -13.06 6.59 7.33
C LEU A 48 -12.45 7.05 8.66
N VAL A 49 -12.89 6.45 9.77
CA VAL A 49 -12.24 6.65 11.07
C VAL A 49 -10.98 5.79 11.12
N VAL A 50 -9.87 6.37 11.55
CA VAL A 50 -8.55 5.73 11.47
C VAL A 50 -7.80 5.76 12.79
N PHE A 51 -7.09 4.67 13.06
CA PHE A 51 -6.04 4.56 14.06
C PHE A 51 -4.68 4.41 13.36
N ASP A 52 -3.76 5.33 13.64
CA ASP A 52 -2.37 5.20 13.19
C ASP A 52 -1.60 4.30 14.15
N ALA A 53 -1.39 3.05 13.73
CA ALA A 53 -0.70 2.03 14.50
C ALA A 53 0.84 2.18 14.45
N ALA A 54 1.37 3.00 13.55
CA ALA A 54 2.80 3.24 13.42
C ALA A 54 3.08 4.70 13.00
N PRO A 55 2.89 5.67 13.92
CA PRO A 55 3.11 7.08 13.62
C PRO A 55 4.53 7.36 13.13
N GLY A 56 4.64 8.13 12.05
CA GLY A 56 5.92 8.48 11.43
C GLY A 56 6.57 7.38 10.60
N PHE A 57 5.96 6.19 10.50
CA PHE A 57 6.48 5.12 9.64
C PHE A 57 6.35 5.49 8.16
N ASP A 58 7.46 5.40 7.42
CA ASP A 58 7.52 5.62 5.98
C ASP A 58 7.80 4.32 5.24
N SER A 59 6.72 3.62 4.92
CA SER A 59 6.76 2.34 4.19
C SER A 59 7.37 2.44 2.80
N GLU A 60 7.42 3.63 2.21
CA GLU A 60 7.97 3.84 0.87
C GLU A 60 9.45 4.23 0.87
N ALA A 61 10.04 4.55 2.02
CA ALA A 61 11.42 5.00 2.10
C ALA A 61 12.39 3.99 1.45
N GLY A 62 12.20 2.69 1.71
CA GLY A 62 13.00 1.62 1.11
C GLY A 62 12.84 1.57 -0.41
N TYR A 63 11.60 1.61 -0.90
CA TYR A 63 11.30 1.60 -2.33
C TYR A 63 11.90 2.80 -3.05
N ARG A 64 11.73 4.02 -2.50
CA ARG A 64 12.30 5.24 -3.09
C ARG A 64 13.83 5.19 -3.14
N ARG A 65 14.48 4.65 -2.11
CA ARG A 65 15.94 4.44 -2.09
C ARG A 65 16.37 3.45 -3.17
N GLN A 66 15.69 2.32 -3.30
CA GLN A 66 16.00 1.31 -4.32
C GLN A 66 15.77 1.84 -5.74
N GLU A 67 14.67 2.57 -5.99
CA GLU A 67 14.42 3.19 -7.28
C GLU A 67 15.46 4.25 -7.64
N ALA A 68 15.95 5.02 -6.67
CA ALA A 68 17.06 5.96 -6.90
C ALA A 68 18.33 5.23 -7.34
N LEU A 69 18.71 4.17 -6.62
CA LEU A 69 19.87 3.33 -6.98
C LEU A 69 19.70 2.66 -8.35
N ARG A 70 18.49 2.18 -8.67
CA ARG A 70 18.18 1.57 -9.96
C ARG A 70 18.40 2.56 -11.12
N LYS A 71 17.92 3.80 -10.96
CA LYS A 71 18.09 4.88 -11.95
C LYS A 71 19.55 5.30 -12.10
N GLU A 72 20.26 5.47 -11.00
CA GLU A 72 21.68 5.82 -10.99
C GLU A 72 22.52 4.77 -11.74
N ASN A 73 22.26 3.49 -11.47
CA ASN A 73 22.99 2.37 -12.06
C ASN A 73 22.45 1.91 -13.43
N LYS A 74 21.42 2.56 -13.98
CA LYS A 74 20.75 2.19 -15.25
C LYS A 74 20.29 0.72 -15.29
N ILE A 75 19.90 0.16 -14.15
CA ILE A 75 19.43 -1.22 -14.02
C ILE A 75 18.00 -1.31 -14.54
N GLY A 76 17.73 -2.22 -15.48
CA GLY A 76 16.38 -2.40 -16.05
C GLY A 76 15.85 -1.20 -16.83
N THR A 77 16.71 -0.28 -17.31
CA THR A 77 16.31 0.89 -18.12
C THR A 77 16.47 0.67 -19.63
N LYS A 78 16.86 -0.54 -20.08
CA LYS A 78 16.90 -0.88 -21.51
C LYS A 78 15.46 -1.02 -22.02
N MET A 79 15.11 -0.25 -23.06
CA MET A 79 13.83 -0.41 -23.78
C MET A 79 13.70 -1.86 -24.28
N GLY A 80 12.56 -2.50 -23.99
CA GLY A 80 12.25 -3.87 -24.44
C GLY A 80 11.99 -4.88 -23.32
N ASN A 81 12.49 -4.65 -22.10
CA ASN A 81 12.27 -5.50 -20.92
C ASN A 81 11.42 -4.77 -19.87
N PHE A 82 10.15 -4.51 -20.18
CA PHE A 82 9.23 -3.94 -19.19
C PHE A 82 8.65 -5.09 -18.35
N SER A 83 9.37 -5.51 -17.31
CA SER A 83 8.85 -6.43 -16.30
C SER A 83 8.82 -5.73 -14.95
N PHE A 84 7.68 -5.82 -14.25
CA PHE A 84 7.55 -5.41 -12.85
C PHE A 84 8.36 -6.31 -11.91
N PHE A 85 8.74 -7.50 -12.40
CA PHE A 85 9.58 -8.48 -11.76
C PHE A 85 10.98 -8.40 -12.38
N SER A 86 12.04 -8.52 -11.59
CA SER A 86 13.38 -8.70 -12.18
C SER A 86 13.40 -9.94 -13.07
N GLU A 87 14.35 -10.04 -14.01
CA GLU A 87 14.53 -11.29 -14.78
C GLU A 87 14.74 -12.51 -13.86
N GLU A 88 15.26 -12.30 -12.66
CA GLU A 88 15.41 -13.31 -11.61
C GLU A 88 14.08 -13.75 -10.96
N MET A 89 13.03 -12.94 -11.08
CA MET A 89 11.69 -13.19 -10.52
C MET A 89 10.69 -13.67 -11.59
N THR A 90 11.07 -13.62 -12.87
CA THR A 90 10.43 -14.44 -13.91
C THR A 90 10.84 -15.89 -13.68
N ASP A 91 10.03 -16.63 -12.93
CA ASP A 91 10.08 -18.09 -13.02
C ASP A 91 9.96 -18.46 -14.50
N PRO A 92 10.82 -19.33 -15.04
CA PRO A 92 10.58 -19.92 -16.34
C PRO A 92 9.33 -20.80 -16.19
N LEU A 93 8.17 -20.22 -16.47
CA LEU A 93 6.95 -20.97 -16.70
C LEU A 93 7.24 -21.87 -17.90
N VAL A 94 7.47 -23.15 -17.61
CA VAL A 94 7.62 -24.24 -18.57
C VAL A 94 6.40 -24.31 -19.49
#